data_AF-A0A6J4GUT8-F1
#
_entry.id   AF-A0A6J4GUT8-F1
#
_cell.length_a   1.000
_cell.length_b   1.000
_cell.length_c   1.000
_cell.angle_alpha   90.00
_cell.angle_beta   90.00
_cell.angle_gamma   90.00
#
_symmetry.space_group_name_H-M   'P 1'
#
loop_
_entity.id
_entity.type
_entity.pdbx_description
1 polymer ?
#
loop_
_entity_poly.entity_id
_entity_poly.type
_entity_poly.pdbx_seq_one_letter_code
_entity_poly.pdbx_strand_id
1 'polypeptide(L)'
;MSAQSFLIKAISNNYRPRVVNIDKSGSNTAAIKVYNKRSFSKIKIRQCKYLNNIMEQDHRFIKWRIQNGLGFKSFESARRTLSGIEVVHMLRKNQMVRPGITMFKSFCKLAA
;
A
#
# COMPACT_ATOMS: atom_id res chain seq x y z
N MET A 1 -14.83 9.92 6.54
CA MET A 1 -14.93 8.47 6.18
C MET A 1 -13.77 7.96 5.31
N SER A 2 -12.91 8.82 4.76
CA SER A 2 -11.80 8.41 3.86
C SER A 2 -10.85 7.36 4.45
N ALA A 3 -10.42 7.51 5.70
CA ALA A 3 -9.53 6.54 6.35
C ALA A 3 -10.18 5.16 6.49
N GLN A 4 -11.49 5.09 6.72
CA GLN A 4 -12.23 3.84 6.86
C GLN A 4 -12.41 3.14 5.52
N SER A 5 -12.82 3.86 4.47
CA SER A 5 -12.97 3.28 3.14
C SER A 5 -11.63 2.79 2.57
N PHE A 6 -10.56 3.56 2.79
CA PHE A 6 -9.20 3.15 2.46
C PHE A 6 -8.80 1.86 3.20
N LEU A 7 -9.00 1.81 4.52
CA LEU A 7 -8.64 0.63 5.32
C LEU A 7 -9.40 -0.62 4.88
N ILE A 8 -10.71 -0.50 4.62
CA ILE A 8 -11.54 -1.62 4.15
C ILE A 8 -11.02 -2.13 2.81
N LYS A 9 -10.74 -1.23 1.87
CA LYS A 9 -10.20 -1.59 0.56
C LYS A 9 -8.82 -2.25 0.66
N ALA A 10 -7.95 -1.72 1.52
CA ALA A 10 -6.61 -2.26 1.74
C ALA A 10 -6.66 -3.66 2.35
N ILE A 11 -7.54 -3.92 3.32
CA ILE A 11 -7.72 -5.25 3.91
C ILE A 11 -8.39 -6.21 2.94
N SER A 12 -9.34 -5.75 2.11
CA SER A 12 -10.01 -6.61 1.12
C SER A 12 -9.09 -7.04 -0.02
N ASN A 13 -8.19 -6.16 -0.47
CA ASN A 13 -7.26 -6.46 -1.55
C ASN A 13 -6.05 -7.29 -1.09
N ASN A 14 -5.85 -7.41 0.22
CA ASN A 14 -4.71 -8.10 0.82
C ASN A 14 -5.21 -9.12 1.85
N TYR A 15 -4.29 -9.65 2.65
CA TYR A 15 -4.65 -10.46 3.81
C TYR A 15 -4.99 -9.60 5.01
N ARG A 16 -5.87 -10.12 5.86
CA ARG A 16 -6.24 -9.47 7.12
C ARG A 16 -5.07 -9.54 8.12
N PRO A 17 -4.50 -8.40 8.54
CA PRO A 17 -3.32 -8.40 9.41
C PRO A 17 -3.68 -8.67 10.86
N ARG A 18 -2.76 -9.28 11.61
CA ARG A 18 -2.87 -9.42 13.08
C ARG A 18 -2.51 -8.11 13.80
N VAL A 19 -1.55 -7.37 13.27
CA VAL A 19 -1.03 -6.12 13.82
C VAL A 19 -0.89 -5.11 12.68
N VAL A 20 -1.37 -3.89 12.88
CA VAL A 20 -1.17 -2.77 11.94
C VAL A 20 -0.36 -1.70 12.64
N ASN A 21 0.69 -1.25 11.96
CA ASN A 21 1.46 -0.10 12.40
C ASN A 21 0.85 1.18 11.80
N ILE A 22 0.46 2.12 12.64
CA ILE A 22 -0.08 3.42 12.21
C ILE A 22 0.68 4.55 12.90
N ASP A 23 0.63 5.74 12.32
CA ASP A 23 1.12 6.96 12.98
C ASP A 23 0.17 7.39 14.13
N LYS A 24 0.43 8.57 14.71
CA LYS A 24 -0.39 9.12 15.79
C LYS A 24 -1.73 9.72 15.31
N SER A 25 -2.22 9.37 14.12
CA SER A 25 -3.49 9.91 13.62
C SER A 25 -4.72 9.29 14.30
N GLY A 26 -5.60 10.17 14.78
CA GLY A 26 -6.88 9.78 15.38
C GLY A 26 -7.83 9.11 14.37
N SER A 27 -7.80 9.53 13.10
CA SER A 27 -8.65 9.01 12.03
C SER A 27 -8.37 7.54 11.70
N ASN A 28 -7.09 7.14 11.60
CA ASN A 28 -6.71 5.75 11.34
C ASN A 28 -7.02 4.85 12.54
N THR A 29 -6.80 5.36 13.75
CA THR A 29 -7.15 4.66 15.00
C THR A 29 -8.65 4.40 15.07
N ALA A 30 -9.47 5.40 14.75
CA ALA A 30 -10.93 5.26 14.70
C ALA A 30 -11.37 4.26 13.62
N ALA A 31 -10.76 4.31 12.43
CA ALA A 31 -11.08 3.39 11.33
C ALA A 31 -10.85 1.92 11.73
N ILE A 32 -9.72 1.60 12.37
CA ILE A 32 -9.42 0.23 12.84
C ILE A 32 -10.39 -0.20 13.94
N LYS A 33 -10.73 0.69 14.89
CA LYS A 33 -11.71 0.39 15.95
C LYS A 33 -13.09 0.07 15.40
N VAL A 34 -13.54 0.83 14.39
CA VAL A 34 -14.81 0.55 13.70
C VAL A 34 -14.74 -0.77 12.93
N TYR A 35 -13.59 -1.10 12.32
CA TYR A 35 -13.42 -2.28 11.48
C TYR A 35 -13.47 -3.64 12.20
N ASN A 36 -12.56 -3.99 13.12
CA ASN A 36 -12.86 -3.78 14.53
C ASN A 36 -14.20 -4.41 14.93
N LYS A 37 -15.08 -3.53 15.37
CA LYS A 37 -16.43 -3.82 15.84
C LYS A 37 -17.30 -4.48 14.78
N ARG A 38 -17.23 -4.05 13.51
CA ARG A 38 -18.10 -4.54 12.43
C ARG A 38 -17.76 -5.95 11.95
N SER A 39 -16.47 -6.29 11.91
CA SER A 39 -15.96 -7.52 11.30
C SER A 39 -15.52 -8.55 12.35
N PHE A 40 -15.97 -8.40 13.60
CA PHE A 40 -15.57 -9.21 14.77
C PHE A 40 -14.06 -9.48 14.82
N SER A 41 -13.30 -8.42 14.59
CA SER A 41 -11.87 -8.50 14.37
C SER A 41 -11.06 -8.10 15.59
N LYS A 42 -9.83 -8.60 15.70
CA LYS A 42 -8.90 -8.28 16.79
C LYS A 42 -7.56 -7.77 16.24
N ILE A 43 -7.63 -6.85 15.27
CA ILE A 43 -6.42 -6.21 14.72
C ILE A 43 -5.82 -5.33 15.82
N LYS A 44 -4.58 -5.61 16.22
CA LYS A 44 -3.85 -4.79 17.19
C LYS A 44 -3.22 -3.58 16.51
N ILE A 45 -3.32 -2.43 17.17
CA ILE A 45 -2.67 -1.20 16.74
C ILE A 45 -1.29 -1.13 17.38
N ARG A 46 -0.27 -0.85 16.57
CA ARG A 46 1.10 -0.56 17.02
C ARG A 46 1.50 0.83 16.53
N GLN A 47 2.24 1.55 17.36
CA GLN A 47 2.84 2.83 17.00
C GLN A 47 4.36 2.72 17.20
N CYS A 48 5.09 2.48 16.11
CA CYS A 48 6.54 2.38 16.14
C CYS A 48 7.15 3.34 15.13
N LYS A 49 7.91 4.33 15.63
CA LYS A 49 8.56 5.36 14.79
C LYS A 49 9.49 4.74 13.73
N TYR A 50 10.25 3.72 14.10
CA TYR A 50 11.16 3.05 13.17
C TYR A 50 10.42 2.42 11.98
N LEU A 51 9.30 1.73 12.24
CA LEU A 51 8.49 1.12 11.17
C LEU A 51 7.79 2.16 10.30
N ASN A 52 7.40 3.31 10.89
CA ASN A 52 6.92 4.45 10.12
C ASN A 52 8.01 4.96 9.18
N ASN A 53 9.25 5.11 9.65
CA ASN A 53 10.36 5.55 8.82
C ASN A 53 10.60 4.62 7.60
N ILE A 54 10.45 3.31 7.77
CA ILE A 54 10.56 2.34 6.65
C ILE A 54 9.46 2.60 5.61
N MET A 55 8.21 2.78 6.06
CA MET A 55 7.10 3.10 5.15
C MET A 55 7.30 4.45 4.46
N GLU A 56 7.78 5.46 5.19
CA GLU A 56 8.09 6.78 4.63
C GLU A 56 9.21 6.74 3.59
N GLN A 57 10.22 5.90 3.80
CA GLN A 57 11.27 5.66 2.81
C GLN A 57 10.71 5.06 1.53
N ASP A 58 9.79 4.11 1.63
CA ASP A 58 9.16 3.50 0.45
C ASP A 58 8.38 4.52 -0.38
N HIS A 59 7.66 5.43 0.30
CA HIS A 59 6.95 6.52 -0.35
C HIS A 59 7.88 7.56 -0.98
N ARG A 60 9.11 7.72 -0.47
CA ARG A 60 10.06 8.73 -0.95
C ARG A 60 10.41 8.53 -2.43
N PHE A 61 10.58 7.28 -2.87
CA PHE A 61 10.86 6.96 -4.26
C PHE A 61 9.71 7.42 -5.19
N ILE A 62 8.47 7.11 -4.81
CA ILE A 62 7.28 7.48 -5.58
C ILE A 62 7.13 9.01 -5.63
N LYS A 63 7.26 9.68 -4.47
CA LYS A 63 7.19 11.15 -4.39
C LYS A 63 8.25 11.82 -5.26
N TRP A 64 9.50 11.34 -5.20
CA TRP A 64 10.58 11.88 -6.01
C TRP A 64 10.32 11.73 -7.51
N ARG A 65 9.81 10.58 -7.95
CA ARG A 65 9.43 10.36 -9.37
C ARG A 65 8.34 11.33 -9.83
N ILE A 66 7.30 11.53 -9.01
CA ILE A 66 6.20 12.46 -9.32
C ILE A 66 6.69 13.90 -9.40
N GLN A 67 7.55 14.31 -8.48
CA GLN A 67 8.09 15.66 -8.43
C GLN A 67 8.93 16.00 -9.67
N ASN A 68 9.79 15.07 -10.12
CA ASN A 68 10.56 15.24 -11.37
C ASN A 68 9.66 15.26 -12.62
N GLY A 69 8.51 14.58 -12.56
CA GLY A 69 7.53 14.55 -13.65
C GLY A 69 6.59 15.76 -13.72
N LEU A 70 6.80 16.81 -12.91
CA LEU A 70 5.92 17.99 -12.79
C LEU A 70 4.48 17.67 -12.34
N GLY A 71 4.28 16.52 -11.69
CA GLY A 71 2.97 16.06 -11.26
C GLY A 71 2.07 15.56 -12.40
N PHE A 72 0.82 15.26 -12.07
CA PHE A 72 -0.16 14.73 -13.02
C PHE A 72 -1.23 15.76 -13.33
N LYS A 73 -1.58 15.92 -14.63
CA LYS A 73 -2.65 16.81 -15.08
C LYS A 73 -4.06 16.21 -14.98
N SER A 74 -4.16 14.89 -14.76
CA SER A 74 -5.43 14.15 -14.67
C SER A 74 -5.32 13.04 -13.62
N PHE A 75 -6.41 12.83 -12.86
CA PHE A 75 -6.51 11.76 -11.87
C PHE A 75 -6.40 10.37 -12.49
N GLU A 76 -6.98 10.15 -13.67
CA GLU A 76 -6.92 8.83 -14.29
C GLU A 76 -5.50 8.51 -14.77
N SER A 77 -4.80 9.49 -15.32
CA SER A 77 -3.38 9.35 -15.68
C SER A 77 -2.52 9.11 -14.44
N ALA A 78 -2.76 9.83 -13.34
CA ALA A 78 -2.09 9.61 -12.07
C ALA A 78 -2.30 8.18 -11.56
N ARG A 79 -3.55 7.70 -11.56
CA ARG A 79 -3.92 6.36 -11.09
C ARG A 79 -3.23 5.27 -11.88
N ARG A 80 -3.25 5.34 -13.21
CA ARG A 80 -2.58 4.36 -14.10
C ARG A 80 -1.07 4.37 -13.91
N THR A 81 -0.47 5.56 -13.84
CA THR A 81 0.99 5.71 -13.71
C THR A 81 1.47 5.20 -12.36
N LEU A 82 0.80 5.59 -11.27
CA LEU A 82 1.11 5.11 -9.92
C LEU A 82 0.97 3.59 -9.84
N SER A 83 -0.10 3.02 -10.38
CA SER A 83 -0.28 1.57 -10.41
C SER A 83 0.82 0.84 -11.18
N GLY A 84 1.27 1.37 -12.32
CA GLY A 84 2.40 0.80 -13.06
C GLY A 84 3.72 0.87 -12.28
N ILE A 85 3.98 2.00 -11.61
CA ILE A 85 5.16 2.17 -10.75
C ILE A 85 5.12 1.16 -9.59
N GLU A 86 3.97 0.99 -8.94
CA GLU A 86 3.77 0.05 -7.84
C GLU A 86 4.03 -1.40 -8.30
N VAL A 87 3.49 -1.81 -9.46
CA VAL A 87 3.69 -3.16 -10.00
C VAL A 87 5.17 -3.46 -10.24
N VAL A 88 5.90 -2.54 -10.89
CA VAL A 88 7.34 -2.70 -11.12
C VAL A 88 8.11 -2.75 -9.80
N HIS A 89 7.71 -1.96 -8.81
CA HIS A 89 8.34 -1.95 -7.48
C HIS A 89 8.10 -3.25 -6.70
N MET A 90 6.87 -3.76 -6.72
CA MET A 90 6.51 -5.04 -6.09
C MET A 90 7.25 -6.21 -6.75
N LEU A 91 7.38 -6.19 -8.08
CA LEU A 91 8.22 -7.12 -8.82
C LEU A 91 9.67 -7.04 -8.31
N ARG A 92 10.30 -5.86 -8.31
CA ARG A 92 11.70 -5.70 -7.82
C ARG A 92 11.91 -6.19 -6.39
N LYS A 93 10.90 -6.12 -5.53
CA LYS A 93 10.92 -6.65 -4.16
C LYS A 93 10.61 -8.15 -4.04
N ASN A 94 10.41 -8.85 -5.16
CA ASN A 94 9.96 -10.24 -5.23
C ASN A 94 8.61 -10.51 -4.52
N GLN A 95 7.77 -9.49 -4.35
CA GLN A 95 6.48 -9.62 -3.64
C GLN A 95 5.41 -10.31 -4.50
N MET A 96 5.57 -10.29 -5.82
CA MET A 96 4.68 -10.97 -6.78
C MET A 96 5.26 -12.28 -7.30
N VAL A 97 6.46 -12.66 -6.87
CA VAL A 97 7.17 -13.83 -7.38
C VAL A 97 6.73 -15.05 -6.57
N ARG A 98 6.00 -15.96 -7.22
CA ARG A 98 5.74 -17.29 -6.67
C ARG A 98 7.02 -18.14 -6.76
N PRO A 99 7.24 -19.09 -5.83
CA PRO A 99 8.36 -20.02 -5.93
C PRO A 99 8.42 -20.66 -7.33
N GLY A 100 9.56 -20.57 -8.01
CA GLY A 100 9.77 -21.15 -9.34
C GLY A 100 9.42 -20.27 -10.56
N ILE A 101 8.99 -19.02 -10.37
CA ILE A 101 8.79 -18.07 -11.47
C ILE A 101 9.89 -17.00 -11.44
N THR A 102 10.55 -16.73 -12.56
CA THR A 102 11.53 -15.64 -12.63
C THR A 102 10.82 -14.28 -12.68
N MET A 103 11.50 -13.26 -12.16
CA MET A 103 11.07 -11.86 -12.24
C MET A 103 10.64 -11.44 -13.65
N PHE A 104 11.46 -11.79 -14.65
CA PHE A 104 11.18 -11.51 -16.05
C PHE A 104 9.90 -12.19 -16.55
N LYS A 105 9.68 -13.45 -16.18
CA LYS A 105 8.47 -14.20 -16.58
C LYS A 105 7.20 -13.62 -15.95
N SER A 106 7.27 -13.14 -14.71
CA SER A 106 6.16 -12.40 -14.07
C SER A 106 5.87 -11.08 -14.77
N PHE A 107 6.91 -10.35 -15.18
CA PHE A 107 6.77 -9.11 -15.95
C PHE A 107 6.10 -9.34 -17.31
N CYS A 108 6.57 -10.31 -18.09
CA CYS A 108 5.97 -10.64 -19.39
C CYS A 108 4.50 -11.01 -19.29
N LYS A 109 4.10 -11.74 -18.23
CA LYS A 109 2.68 -12.09 -17.99
C LYS A 109 1.78 -10.90 -17.66
N LEU A 110 2.34 -9.81 -17.15
CA LEU A 110 1.59 -8.60 -16.82
C LEU A 110 1.52 -7.62 -18.01
N ALA A 111 2.41 -7.77 -18.98
CA ALA A 111 2.50 -6.93 -20.18
C ALA A 111 1.76 -7.51 -21.39
N ALA A 112 1.39 -8.80 -21.35
CA ALA A 112 0.56 -9.48 -22.34
C ALA A 112 -0.93 -9.23 -22.08
#